data_AF-A0AAV4BTN0-F1
#
_entry.id   AF-A0AAV4BTN0-F1
#
_cell.length_a   1.000
_cell.length_b   1.000
_cell.length_c   1.000
_cell.angle_alpha   90.00
_cell.angle_beta   90.00
_cell.angle_gamma   90.00
#
_symmetry.space_group_name_H-M   'P 1'
#
loop_
_entity.id
_entity.type
_entity.pdbx_description
1 polymer ?
#
loop_
_entity_poly.entity_id
_entity_poly.type
_entity_poly.pdbx_seq_one_letter_code
_entity_poly.pdbx_strand_id
1 'polypeptide(L)' 'MDNLRKQKRKLKKQIRAASNEETNGLLVIWRQLKTRHSALSRAESARKKRSQKRKNQECFIRDPFQFATTQIRNFDSR' A
#
# COMPACT_ATOMS: atom_id res chain seq x y z
N MET A 1 -0.09 -4.01 9.21
CA MET A 1 -0.19 -2.57 8.85
C MET A 1 -0.90 -1.72 9.91
N ASP A 2 -1.92 -2.25 10.60
CA ASP A 2 -2.76 -1.45 11.52
C ASP A 2 -2.02 -0.88 12.73
N ASN A 3 -1.03 -1.61 13.26
CA ASN A 3 -0.20 -1.11 14.37
C ASN A 3 0.62 0.14 13.96
N LEU A 4 1.21 0.17 12.75
CA LEU A 4 1.91 1.36 12.24
C LEU A 4 0.97 2.54 12.01
N ARG A 5 -0.26 2.28 11.55
CA ARG A 5 -1.29 3.32 11.37
C ARG A 5 -1.72 3.90 12.72
N LYS A 6 -1.94 3.05 13.73
CA LYS A 6 -2.25 3.46 15.10
C LYS A 6 -1.11 4.28 15.71
N GLN A 7 0.14 3.84 15.58
CA GLN A 7 1.32 4.56 16.05
C GLN A 7 1.45 5.95 15.41
N LYS A 8 1.33 6.07 14.08
CA LYS A 8 1.36 7.38 13.38
C LYS A 8 0.24 8.32 13.84
N ARG A 9 -0.97 7.80 14.06
CA ARG A 9 -2.10 8.59 14.57
C ARG A 9 -1.85 9.08 15.99
N LYS A 10 -1.35 8.21 16.88
CA LYS A 10 -0.98 8.57 18.26
C LYS A 10 0.11 9.65 18.26
N LEU A 11 1.16 9.47 17.46
CA LEU A 11 2.25 10.43 17.36
C LEU A 11 1.79 11.79 16.83
N LYS A 12 0.86 11.81 15.87
CA LYS A 12 0.28 13.06 15.37
C LYS A 12 -0.56 13.79 16.43
N LYS A 13 -1.19 13.05 17.35
CA LYS A 13 -1.87 13.65 18.52
C LYS A 13 -0.86 14.24 19.51
N GLN A 14 0.24 13.55 19.76
CA GLN A 14 1.31 14.03 20.64
C GLN A 14 1.97 15.29 20.07
N ILE A 15 2.27 15.33 18.78
CA ILE A 15 2.81 16.52 18.09
C ILE A 15 1.91 17.74 18.25
N ARG A 16 0.58 17.56 18.24
CA ARG A 16 -0.37 18.67 18.42
C ARG A 16 -0.41 19.23 19.83
N ALA A 17 0.04 18.47 20.82
CA ALA A 17 0.01 18.84 22.23
C ALA A 17 1.40 19.14 22.80
N ALA A 18 2.46 18.99 22.00
CA ALA A 18 3.84 19.14 22.43
C ALA A 18 4.32 20.59 22.30
N SER A 19 5.32 20.96 23.09
CA SER A 19 6.01 22.25 22.95
C SER A 19 6.81 22.32 21.64
N ASN A 20 7.23 23.52 21.21
CA ASN A 20 7.95 23.70 19.95
C ASN A 20 9.26 22.89 19.87
N GLU A 21 9.94 22.69 20.99
CA GLU A 21 11.20 21.92 21.07
C GLU A 21 10.95 20.42 20.92
N GLU A 22 9.95 19.88 21.62
CA GLU A 22 9.54 18.48 21.54
C GLU A 22 8.93 18.12 20.18
N THR A 23 8.26 19.09 19.56
CA THR A 23 7.65 18.96 18.23
C THR A 23 8.67 18.54 17.18
N ASN A 24 9.87 19.12 17.22
CA ASN A 24 10.95 18.79 16.28
C ASN A 24 11.39 17.33 16.41
N GLY A 25 11.60 16.84 17.64
CA GLY A 25 11.93 15.45 17.91
C GLY A 25 10.83 14.48 17.45
N LEU A 26 9.58 14.80 17.76
CA LEU A 26 8.42 13.99 17.36
C LEU A 26 8.20 13.97 15.83
N LEU A 27 8.50 15.07 15.12
CA LEU A 27 8.42 15.15 13.66
C LEU A 27 9.44 14.23 12.98
N VAL A 28 10.65 14.11 13.52
CA VAL A 28 11.68 13.18 13.01
C VAL A 28 11.18 11.74 13.10
N ILE A 29 10.69 11.35 14.27
CA ILE A 29 10.12 10.01 14.52
C ILE A 29 8.93 9.77 13.58
N TRP A 30 8.07 10.78 13.39
CA TRP A 30 6.93 10.68 12.47
C TRP A 30 7.36 10.43 11.02
N ARG A 31 8.38 11.14 10.53
CA ARG A 31 8.91 10.97 9.16
C ARG A 31 9.49 9.57 8.97
N GLN A 32 10.22 9.05 9.94
CA GLN A 32 10.75 7.68 9.89
C GLN A 32 9.62 6.65 9.81
N LEU A 33 8.59 6.77 10.66
CA LEU A 33 7.40 5.91 10.62
C LEU A 33 6.64 6.02 9.29
N LYS A 34 6.52 7.23 8.73
CA LYS A 34 5.89 7.46 7.42
C LYS A 34 6.66 6.74 6.30
N THR A 35 7.99 6.83 6.33
CA THR A 35 8.87 6.21 5.34
C THR A 35 8.78 4.69 5.40
N ARG A 36 8.86 4.10 6.60
CA ARG A 36 8.69 2.66 6.81
C ARG A 36 7.32 2.16 6.32
N HIS A 37 6.24 2.87 6.66
CA HIS A 37 4.90 2.54 6.18
C HIS A 37 4.80 2.58 4.64
N SER A 38 5.37 3.61 4.02
CA SER A 38 5.36 3.74 2.55
C SER A 38 6.14 2.61 1.88
N ALA A 39 7.31 2.26 2.40
CA ALA A 39 8.12 1.15 1.91
C ALA A 39 7.37 -0.18 1.99
N LEU A 40 6.77 -0.49 3.15
CA LEU A 40 5.96 -1.69 3.33
C LEU A 40 4.75 -1.73 2.39
N SER A 41 4.04 -0.61 2.27
CA SER A 41 2.86 -0.54 1.40
C SER A 41 3.23 -0.76 -0.07
N ARG A 42 4.35 -0.19 -0.53
CA ARG A 42 4.86 -0.43 -1.89
C ARG A 42 5.26 -1.88 -2.09
N ALA A 43 5.92 -2.51 -1.12
CA ALA A 43 6.28 -3.92 -1.17
C ALA A 43 5.04 -4.83 -1.24
N GLU A 44 4.02 -4.57 -0.43
CA GLU A 44 2.74 -5.29 -0.48
C GLU A 44 2.03 -5.13 -1.83
N SER A 45 1.94 -3.89 -2.34
CA SER A 45 1.36 -3.62 -3.65
C SER A 45 2.13 -4.33 -4.77
N ALA A 46 3.46 -4.32 -4.72
CA ALA A 46 4.30 -5.03 -5.68
C ALA A 46 4.07 -6.54 -5.63
N ARG A 47 3.98 -7.13 -4.42
CA ARG A 47 3.64 -8.55 -4.23
C ARG A 47 2.28 -8.88 -4.82
N LYS A 48 1.25 -8.07 -4.53
CA LYS A 48 -0.10 -8.25 -5.09
C LYS A 48 -0.10 -8.17 -6.61
N LYS A 49 0.58 -7.17 -7.19
CA LYS A 49 0.73 -7.04 -8.65
C LYS A 49 1.41 -8.26 -9.27
N ARG A 50 2.51 -8.74 -8.68
CA ARG A 50 3.22 -9.95 -9.16
C ARG A 50 2.32 -11.18 -9.08
N SER A 51 1.62 -11.37 -7.97
CA SER A 51 0.68 -12.47 -7.78
C SER A 51 -0.44 -12.43 -8.83
N GLN A 52 -1.03 -11.25 -9.06
CA GLN A 52 -2.07 -11.09 -10.08
C GLN A 52 -1.53 -11.35 -11.48
N LYS A 53 -0.33 -10.84 -11.82
CA LYS A 53 0.30 -11.08 -13.11
C LYS A 53 0.48 -12.58 -13.36
N ARG A 54 0.97 -13.32 -12.36
CA ARG A 54 1.14 -14.77 -12.44
C ARG A 54 -0.20 -15.49 -12.65
N LYS A 55 -1.23 -15.15 -11.88
CA LYS A 55 -2.58 -15.70 -12.08
C LYS A 55 -3.09 -15.43 -13.50
N ASN A 56 -2.93 -14.21 -13.99
CA ASN A 56 -3.34 -13.85 -15.35
C ASN A 56 -2.59 -14.67 -16.41
N GLN A 57 -1.28 -14.89 -16.22
CA GLN A 57 -0.48 -15.74 -17.11
C GLN A 57 -0.98 -17.19 -17.08
N GLU A 58 -1.21 -17.76 -15.89
CA GLU A 58 -1.76 -19.11 -15.74
C GLU A 58 -3.13 -19.24 -16.41
N CYS A 59 -4.02 -18.26 -16.25
CA CYS A 59 -5.32 -18.24 -16.92
C CYS A 59 -5.19 -18.16 -18.45
N PHE A 60 -4.31 -17.30 -18.97
CA PHE A 60 -4.08 -17.17 -20.40
C PHE A 60 -3.51 -18.45 -21.02
N ILE A 61 -2.54 -19.08 -20.35
CA ILE A 61 -1.93 -20.34 -20.83
C ILE A 61 -2.97 -21.47 -20.83
N ARG A 62 -3.83 -21.52 -19.80
CA ARG A 62 -4.85 -22.56 -19.67
C ARG A 62 -5.98 -22.41 -20.69
N ASP A 63 -6.49 -21.19 -20.87
CA ASP A 63 -7.57 -20.90 -21.81
C ASP A 63 -7.42 -19.46 -22.37
N PRO A 64 -6.74 -19.31 -23.51
CA PRO A 64 -6.43 -17.99 -24.07
C PRO A 64 -7.68 -17.26 -24.60
N PHE A 65 -8.67 -18.00 -25.12
CA PHE A 65 -9.87 -17.40 -25.71
C PHE A 65 -10.84 -16.90 -24.62
N GLN A 66 -11.05 -17.68 -23.55
CA GLN A 66 -11.83 -17.19 -22.40
C GLN A 66 -11.12 -16.06 -21.66
N PHE A 67 -9.79 -16.09 -21.59
CA PHE A 67 -9.04 -14.98 -21.02
C PHE A 67 -9.25 -13.70 -21.85
N ALA A 68 -9.20 -13.76 -23.18
CA ALA A 68 -9.42 -12.59 -24.03
C ALA A 68 -10.84 -12.01 -23.87
N THR A 69 -11.88 -12.86 -23.86
CA THR A 69 -13.27 -12.40 -23.68
C THR A 69 -13.51 -11.76 -22.31
N THR A 70 -12.91 -12.31 -21.24
CA THR A 70 -12.98 -11.70 -19.92
C THR A 70 -12.24 -10.37 -19.83
N GLN A 71 -11.11 -10.18 -20.53
CA GLN A 71 -10.44 -8.88 -20.60
C GLN A 71 -11.26 -7.82 -21.33
N ILE A 72 -11.88 -8.18 -22.46
CA ILE A 72 -12.75 -7.28 -23.23
C ILE A 72 -13.93 -6.82 -22.37
N ARG A 73 -14.63 -7.76 -21.70
CA ARG A 73 -15.75 -7.44 -20.81
C ARG A 73 -15.37 -6.52 -19.64
N ASN A 74 -14.16 -6.70 -19.08
CA ASN A 74 -13.64 -5.85 -17.99
C ASN A 74 -13.24 -4.45 -18.46
N PHE A 75 -12.96 -4.27 -19.76
CA PHE A 75 -12.68 -2.98 -20.36
C PHE A 75 -13.97 -2.17 -20.54
N ASP A 76 -15.05 -2.82 -20.98
CA ASP A 76 -16.35 -2.18 -21.21
C ASP A 76 -17.12 -1.78 -19.94
N SER A 77 -16.66 -2.25 -18.77
CA SER A 77 -17.32 -2.03 -17.47
C SER A 77 -16.61 -0.98 -16.58
N ARG A 78 -15.66 -0.22 -17.14
CA ARG A 78 -14.94 0.89 -16.48
C ARG A 78 -15.33 2.23 -17.07
#